data_AF-A0AAJ3EBS1-F1
#
_entry.id   AF-A0AAJ3EBS1-F1
#
_cell.length_a   1.000
_cell.length_b   1.000
_cell.length_c   1.000
_cell.angle_alpha   90.00
_cell.angle_beta   90.00
_cell.angle_gamma   90.00
#
_symmetry.space_group_name_H-M   'P 1'
#
loop_
_entity.id
_entity.type
_entity.pdbx_description
1 polymer ?
#
loop_
_entity_poly.entity_id
_entity_poly.type
_entity_poly.pdbx_seq_one_letter_code
_entity_poly.pdbx_strand_id
1 'polypeptide(L)'
;MPDATDQAFYDRADAHIELSNEQLKTPENLGQVSASMMFGTTRFNAWASARNFKTGAEMAESREALLKYFCEQYRMMLEDNLDDHINNFSQYMTAPGG
;
A
#
# COMPACT_ATOMS: atom_id res chain seq x y z
N MET A 1 -2.79 -22.45 12.46
CA MET A 1 -2.93 -21.12 13.09
C MET A 1 -2.27 -20.18 12.09
N PRO A 2 -2.97 -19.19 11.51
CA PRO A 2 -2.24 -18.11 10.84
C PRO A 2 -1.23 -17.58 11.86
N ASP A 3 0.05 -17.49 11.49
CA ASP A 3 1.10 -17.13 12.44
C ASP A 3 0.79 -15.75 13.00
N ALA A 4 0.98 -15.53 14.30
CA ALA A 4 0.65 -14.24 14.94
C ALA A 4 1.40 -13.05 14.30
N THR A 5 2.49 -13.31 13.58
CA THR A 5 3.22 -12.36 12.74
C THR A 5 2.38 -11.83 11.58
N ASP A 6 1.55 -12.69 10.98
CA ASP A 6 0.69 -12.36 9.85
C ASP A 6 -0.45 -11.47 10.31
N GLN A 7 -1.07 -11.76 11.46
CA GLN A 7 -2.15 -10.94 12.00
C GLN A 7 -1.68 -9.51 12.27
N ALA A 8 -0.54 -9.34 12.94
CA ALA A 8 -0.02 -8.00 13.22
C ALA A 8 0.35 -7.22 11.95
N PHE A 9 0.70 -7.91 10.85
CA PHE A 9 0.89 -7.28 9.55
C PHE A 9 -0.43 -6.76 8.99
N TYR A 10 -1.48 -7.59 8.97
CA TYR A 10 -2.81 -7.18 8.49
C TYR A 10 -3.39 -6.05 9.34
N ASP A 11 -3.29 -6.13 10.67
CA ASP A 11 -3.78 -5.07 11.57
C ASP A 11 -3.16 -3.70 11.24
N ARG A 12 -1.87 -3.66 10.87
CA ARG A 12 -1.20 -2.41 10.45
C ARG A 12 -1.63 -1.95 9.07
N ALA A 13 -1.83 -2.88 8.12
CA ALA A 13 -2.31 -2.55 6.79
C ALA A 13 -3.73 -1.98 6.84
N ASP A 14 -4.61 -2.62 7.61
CA ASP A 14 -6.01 -2.23 7.79
C ASP A 14 -6.11 -0.85 8.45
N ALA A 15 -5.27 -0.53 9.43
CA ALA A 15 -5.25 0.82 10.03
C ALA A 15 -4.99 1.94 9.00
N HIS A 16 -4.23 1.68 7.92
CA HIS A 16 -4.05 2.64 6.83
C HIS A 16 -5.29 2.75 5.93
N ILE A 17 -6.02 1.66 5.75
CA ILE A 17 -7.27 1.61 4.99
C ILE A 17 -8.38 2.33 5.78
N GLU A 18 -8.49 2.07 7.08
CA GLU A 18 -9.44 2.75 7.99
C GLU A 18 -9.28 4.26 7.94
N LEU A 19 -8.04 4.76 8.08
CA LEU A 19 -7.76 6.19 7.95
C LEU A 19 -8.14 6.74 6.56
N SER A 20 -7.90 5.97 5.50
CA SER A 20 -8.28 6.36 4.14
C SER A 20 -9.80 6.41 3.98
N ASN A 21 -10.52 5.46 4.57
CA ASN A 21 -11.99 5.42 4.59
C ASN A 21 -12.58 6.62 5.38
N GLU A 22 -11.97 7.00 6.51
CA GLU A 22 -12.36 8.22 7.24
C GLU A 22 -12.17 9.49 6.40
N GLN A 23 -11.15 9.51 5.54
CA GLN A 23 -10.87 10.62 4.63
C GLN A 23 -11.77 10.63 3.38
N LEU A 24 -12.36 9.49 3.01
CA LEU A 24 -13.21 9.27 1.84
C LEU A 24 -14.61 9.90 1.97
N LYS A 25 -14.73 11.08 2.59
CA LYS A 25 -15.98 11.79 2.93
C LYS A 25 -17.11 11.68 1.90
N THR A 26 -16.76 11.68 0.62
CA THR A 26 -17.68 11.39 -0.48
C THR A 26 -16.97 10.51 -1.53
N PRO A 27 -17.71 9.70 -2.31
CA PRO A 27 -17.12 8.83 -3.33
C PRO A 27 -16.29 9.56 -4.40
N GLU A 28 -16.61 10.83 -4.68
CA GLU A 28 -15.88 11.66 -5.64
C GLU A 28 -14.43 11.93 -5.20
N ASN A 29 -14.12 11.80 -3.91
CA ASN A 29 -12.77 11.99 -3.37
C ASN A 29 -11.89 10.75 -3.48
N LEU A 30 -12.41 9.62 -3.96
CA LEU A 30 -11.69 8.33 -4.00
C LEU A 30 -10.31 8.44 -4.66
N GLY A 31 -10.24 9.09 -5.82
CA GLY A 31 -8.97 9.27 -6.54
C GLY A 31 -7.97 10.10 -5.75
N GLN A 32 -8.42 11.13 -5.02
CA GLN A 32 -7.55 11.98 -4.21
C GLN A 32 -7.03 11.25 -2.97
N VAL A 33 -7.91 10.54 -2.27
CA VAL A 33 -7.55 9.74 -1.10
C VAL A 33 -6.57 8.64 -1.50
N SER A 34 -6.86 7.87 -2.56
CA SER A 34 -5.96 6.84 -3.09
C SER A 34 -4.58 7.40 -3.47
N ALA A 35 -4.54 8.52 -4.19
CA ALA A 35 -3.28 9.17 -4.56
C ALA A 35 -2.48 9.63 -3.32
N SER A 36 -3.16 10.19 -2.32
CA SER A 36 -2.52 10.64 -1.08
C SER A 36 -2.00 9.48 -0.22
N MET A 37 -2.72 8.35 -0.19
CA MET A 37 -2.29 7.11 0.48
C MET A 37 -1.01 6.58 -0.17
N MET A 38 -0.98 6.47 -1.50
CA MET A 38 0.20 6.05 -2.25
C MET A 38 1.40 6.99 -2.01
N PHE A 39 1.17 8.30 -2.05
CA PHE A 39 2.22 9.27 -1.76
C PHE A 39 2.73 9.15 -0.31
N GLY A 40 1.84 8.94 0.67
CA GLY A 40 2.21 8.66 2.06
C GLY A 40 3.13 7.44 2.18
N THR A 41 2.76 6.32 1.55
CA THR A 41 3.56 5.10 1.52
C THR A 41 4.96 5.35 0.95
N THR A 42 5.08 6.06 -0.19
CA THR A 42 6.39 6.35 -0.78
C THR A 42 7.29 7.19 0.12
N ARG A 43 6.73 8.17 0.84
CA ARG A 43 7.48 9.00 1.80
C ARG A 43 7.97 8.18 2.99
N PHE A 44 7.10 7.32 3.53
CA PHE A 44 7.45 6.44 4.63
C PHE A 44 8.56 5.47 4.22
N ASN A 45 8.44 4.82 3.06
CA ASN A 45 9.42 3.89 2.53
C ASN A 45 10.77 4.55 2.27
N ALA A 46 10.80 5.77 1.73
CA ALA A 46 12.03 6.53 1.54
C ALA A 46 12.73 6.82 2.87
N TRP A 47 11.98 7.29 3.89
CA TRP A 47 12.53 7.53 5.23
C TRP A 47 13.00 6.24 5.91
N ALA A 48 12.22 5.16 5.84
CA ALA A 48 12.57 3.87 6.42
C ALA A 48 13.85 3.31 5.79
N SER A 49 13.98 3.40 4.46
CA SER A 49 15.17 2.97 3.72
C SER A 49 16.39 3.79 4.08
N ALA A 50 16.24 5.11 4.25
CA ALA A 50 17.34 6.01 4.61
C ALA A 50 18.05 5.60 5.91
N ARG A 51 17.35 4.92 6.83
CA ARG A 51 17.92 4.42 8.10
C ARG A 51 18.99 3.35 7.91
N ASN A 52 19.07 2.74 6.72
CA ASN A 52 20.06 1.71 6.39
C ASN A 52 21.36 2.30 5.80
N PHE A 53 21.45 3.61 5.62
CA PHE A 53 22.61 4.29 5.02
C PHE A 53 23.23 5.28 6.00
N LYS A 54 24.53 5.53 5.87
CA LYS A 54 25.24 6.52 6.70
C LYS A 54 25.21 7.91 6.08
N THR A 55 25.10 7.98 4.76
CA THR A 55 25.12 9.24 4.01
C THR A 55 24.13 9.24 2.86
N GLY A 56 23.76 10.44 2.39
CA GLY A 56 22.95 10.58 1.17
C GLY A 56 23.64 10.07 -0.09
N ALA A 57 24.97 10.05 -0.13
CA ALA A 57 25.73 9.51 -1.27
C ALA A 57 25.58 7.99 -1.38
N GLU A 58 25.75 7.25 -0.27
CA GLU A 58 25.52 5.80 -0.22
C GLU A 58 24.07 5.45 -0.61
N MET A 59 23.10 6.24 -0.12
CA MET A 59 21.69 6.05 -0.50
C MET A 59 21.46 6.33 -1.99
N ALA A 60 22.14 7.33 -2.57
CA ALA A 60 22.02 7.65 -3.98
C ALA A 60 22.56 6.53 -4.89
N GLU A 61 23.66 5.88 -4.49
CA GLU A 61 24.19 4.68 -5.18
C GLU A 61 23.17 3.52 -5.17
N SER A 62 22.36 3.43 -4.11
CA SER A 62 21.32 2.40 -3.95
C SER A 62 19.95 2.80 -4.50
N ARG A 63 19.80 4.00 -5.09
CA ARG A 63 18.51 4.56 -5.51
C ARG A 63 17.73 3.63 -6.44
N GLU A 64 18.37 3.15 -7.50
CA GLU A 64 17.72 2.29 -8.50
C GLU A 64 17.32 0.93 -7.92
N ALA A 65 18.14 0.37 -7.02
CA ALA A 65 17.83 -0.88 -6.35
C ALA A 65 16.59 -0.73 -5.43
N LEU A 66 16.50 0.38 -4.69
CA LEU A 66 15.33 0.68 -3.85
C LEU A 66 14.07 0.88 -4.69
N LEU A 67 14.16 1.65 -5.79
CA LEU A 67 13.04 1.86 -6.71
C LEU A 67 12.54 0.54 -7.28
N LYS A 68 13.46 -0.29 -7.78
CA LYS A 68 13.12 -1.61 -8.32
C LYS A 68 12.41 -2.46 -7.28
N TYR A 69 12.97 -2.58 -6.07
CA TYR A 69 12.40 -3.35 -4.98
C TYR A 69 10.96 -2.91 -4.66
N PHE A 70 10.73 -1.63 -4.39
CA PHE A 70 9.38 -1.17 -4.01
C PHE A 70 8.37 -1.28 -5.16
N CYS A 71 8.78 -1.03 -6.41
CA CYS A 71 7.90 -1.20 -7.57
C CYS A 71 7.52 -2.67 -7.78
N GLU A 72 8.47 -3.61 -7.62
CA GLU A 72 8.19 -5.05 -7.75
C GLU A 72 7.28 -5.54 -6.62
N GLN A 73 7.51 -5.12 -5.37
CA GLN A 73 6.64 -5.47 -4.25
C GLN A 73 5.22 -4.91 -4.43
N TYR A 74 5.10 -3.64 -4.81
CA TYR A 74 3.79 -3.02 -5.08
C TYR A 74 3.05 -3.73 -6.20
N ARG A 75 3.75 -4.05 -7.30
CA ARG A 75 3.18 -4.77 -8.43
C ARG A 75 2.63 -6.13 -8.01
N MET A 76 3.42 -6.94 -7.31
CA MET A 76 3.00 -8.27 -6.87
C MET A 76 1.74 -8.20 -5.99
N MET A 77 1.74 -7.33 -4.96
CA MET A 77 0.57 -7.18 -4.09
C MET A 77 -0.65 -6.62 -4.84
N LEU A 78 -0.45 -5.71 -5.80
CA LEU A 78 -1.55 -5.16 -6.57
C LEU A 78 -2.13 -6.19 -7.55
N GLU A 79 -1.28 -6.99 -8.20
CA GLU A 79 -1.71 -8.09 -9.08
C GLU A 79 -2.59 -9.08 -8.30
N ASP A 80 -2.15 -9.55 -7.12
CA ASP A 80 -2.96 -10.45 -6.29
C ASP A 80 -4.32 -9.85 -5.91
N ASN A 81 -4.35 -8.59 -5.48
CA ASN A 81 -5.60 -7.91 -5.12
C ASN A 81 -6.52 -7.70 -6.32
N LEU A 82 -5.97 -7.33 -7.49
CA LEU A 82 -6.76 -7.15 -8.70
C LEU A 82 -7.34 -8.47 -9.19
N ASP A 83 -6.54 -9.53 -9.19
CA ASP A 83 -6.98 -10.86 -9.59
C ASP A 83 -8.11 -11.36 -8.67
N ASP A 84 -8.03 -11.12 -7.35
CA ASP A 84 -9.12 -11.43 -6.43
C ASP A 84 -10.40 -10.64 -6.76
N HIS A 85 -10.29 -9.33 -7.02
CA HIS A 85 -11.44 -8.50 -7.40
C HIS A 85 -12.02 -8.89 -8.76
N ILE A 86 -11.20 -9.32 -9.72
CA ILE A 86 -11.64 -9.79 -11.03
C ILE A 86 -12.42 -11.11 -10.88
N ASN A 87 -11.85 -12.06 -10.13
CA ASN A 87 -12.44 -13.38 -9.94
C ASN A 87 -13.75 -13.33 -9.13
N ASN A 88 -13.85 -12.38 -8.19
CA ASN A 88 -15.01 -12.22 -7.31
C ASN A 88 -15.85 -10.97 -7.62
N PHE A 89 -15.70 -10.39 -8.83
CA PHE A 89 -16.25 -9.09 -9.19
C PHE A 89 -17.76 -8.97 -8.90
N SER A 90 -18.54 -9.95 -9.36
CA SER A 90 -19.98 -9.93 -9.16
C SER A 90 -20.34 -9.94 -7.67
N GLN A 91 -19.62 -10.68 -6.84
CA GLN A 91 -19.90 -10.74 -5.41
C GLN A 91 -19.55 -9.43 -4.70
N TYR A 92 -18.37 -8.86 -4.98
CA TYR A 92 -17.91 -7.64 -4.30
C TYR A 92 -18.67 -6.39 -4.75
N MET A 93 -19.03 -6.30 -6.04
CA MET A 93 -19.62 -5.09 -6.60
C MET A 93 -21.16 -5.09 -6.63
N THR A 94 -21.83 -6.20 -6.29
CA THR A 94 -23.31 -6.28 -6.20
C THR A 94 -23.86 -6.37 -4.79
N ALA A 95 -23.02 -6.50 -3.75
CA ALA A 95 -23.46 -6.42 -2.38
C ALA A 95 -24.03 -5.01 -2.08
N PRO A 96 -25.25 -4.88 -1.50
CA PRO A 96 -25.84 -3.58 -1.23
C PRO A 96 -25.09 -2.92 -0.07
N GLY A 97 -24.14 -2.05 -0.40
CA GLY A 97 -23.33 -1.30 0.56
C GLY A 97 -22.41 -0.24 -0.06
N GLY A 98 -22.67 0.17 -1.30
CA GLY A 98 -22.10 1.37 -1.91
C GLY A 98 -22.99 2.58 -1.69
#